data_AF-A0AAU5UBF0-F1
#
_entry.id   AF-A0AAU5UBF0-F1
#
_cell.length_a   1.000
_cell.length_b   1.000
_cell.length_c   1.000
_cell.angle_alpha   90.00
_cell.angle_beta   90.00
_cell.angle_gamma   90.00
#
_symmetry.space_group_name_H-M   'P 1'
#
loop_
_entity.id
_entity.type
_entity.pdbx_description
1 polymer ?
#
loop_
_entity_poly.entity_id
_entity_poly.type
_entity_poly.pdbx_seq_one_letter_code
_entity_poly.pdbx_strand_id
1 'polypeptide(L)'
;MSASERAIELLTAAAEAAHDKKAENVLAFDVSEQLAITDAFLVASASNDRQVRAIVDAIEEKLRVDFDAKPVRREGAREGRWVLLDYLEIVIHVQHDEERAFYSLERLWRDCPVIPLPSPVPGAAVPGSGLPGSASAE
;
A
#
# COMPACT_ATOMS: atom_id res chain seq x y z
N MET A 1 -6.69 -3.75 -18.72
CA MET A 1 -7.73 -2.80 -18.22
C MET A 1 -7.10 -2.15 -17.01
N SER A 2 -7.37 -0.87 -16.72
CA SER A 2 -6.88 -0.23 -15.49
C SER A 2 -7.82 -0.52 -14.32
N ALA A 3 -7.33 -0.37 -13.09
CA ALA A 3 -8.13 -0.51 -11.88
C ALA A 3 -9.45 0.29 -11.93
N SER A 4 -10.53 -0.28 -11.38
CA SER A 4 -11.84 0.38 -11.33
C SER A 4 -11.86 1.61 -10.41
N GLU A 5 -12.80 2.53 -10.65
CA GLU A 5 -12.97 3.75 -9.82
C GLU A 5 -13.21 3.40 -8.34
N ARG A 6 -14.05 2.39 -8.08
CA ARG A 6 -14.32 1.85 -6.74
C ARG A 6 -13.04 1.36 -6.05
N ALA A 7 -12.20 0.62 -6.76
CA ALA A 7 -10.93 0.14 -6.23
C ALA A 7 -10.01 1.32 -5.86
N ILE A 8 -9.94 2.36 -6.70
CA ILE A 8 -9.14 3.56 -6.43
C ILE A 8 -9.66 4.32 -5.20
N GLU A 9 -10.97 4.46 -5.03
CA GLU A 9 -11.56 5.11 -3.85
C GLU A 9 -11.23 4.36 -2.55
N LEU A 10 -11.41 3.04 -2.52
CA LEU A 10 -11.09 2.21 -1.36
C LEU A 10 -9.58 2.27 -1.05
N LEU A 11 -8.74 2.19 -2.08
CA LEU A 11 -7.29 2.25 -1.95
C LEU A 11 -6.82 3.60 -1.38
N THR A 12 -7.43 4.70 -1.84
CA THR A 12 -7.17 6.06 -1.36
C THR A 12 -7.50 6.19 0.11
N ALA A 13 -8.69 5.73 0.51
CA ALA A 13 -9.11 5.76 1.92
C ALA A 13 -8.23 4.87 2.82
N ALA A 14 -7.83 3.69 2.33
CA ALA A 14 -6.91 2.81 3.03
C ALA A 14 -5.52 3.46 3.20
N ALA A 15 -5.00 4.09 2.15
CA ALA A 15 -3.72 4.81 2.22
C ALA A 15 -3.77 5.97 3.22
N GLU A 16 -4.86 6.74 3.25
CA GLU A 16 -5.06 7.80 4.24
C GLU A 16 -5.07 7.25 5.68
N ALA A 17 -5.82 6.18 5.95
CA ALA A 17 -5.83 5.54 7.26
C ALA A 17 -4.44 5.02 7.66
N ALA A 18 -3.67 4.49 6.70
CA ALA A 18 -2.30 4.07 6.93
C ALA A 18 -1.39 5.25 7.30
N HIS A 19 -1.50 6.37 6.55
CA HIS A 19 -0.74 7.59 6.83
C HIS A 19 -1.08 8.21 8.19
N ASP A 20 -2.35 8.21 8.59
CA ASP A 20 -2.78 8.69 9.92
C ASP A 20 -2.15 7.89 11.07
N LYS A 21 -1.80 6.63 10.81
CA LYS A 21 -1.06 5.76 11.74
C LYS A 21 0.44 5.76 11.51
N LYS A 22 0.95 6.72 10.73
CA LYS A 22 2.37 6.90 10.42
C LYS A 22 2.99 5.66 9.77
N ALA A 23 2.23 4.98 8.91
CA ALA A 23 2.77 3.90 8.09
C ALA A 23 3.87 4.44 7.18
N GLU A 24 4.88 3.61 6.94
CA GLU A 24 6.00 3.92 6.07
C GLU A 24 5.90 3.15 4.75
N ASN A 25 6.52 3.69 3.71
CA ASN A 25 6.59 3.07 2.38
C ASN A 25 5.23 2.56 1.86
N VAL A 26 4.21 3.42 1.95
CA VAL A 26 2.86 3.14 1.45
C VAL A 26 2.88 3.24 -0.08
N LEU A 27 2.74 2.11 -0.75
CA LEU A 27 2.77 1.99 -2.22
C LEU A 27 1.55 1.23 -2.71
N ALA A 28 1.00 1.68 -3.83
CA ALA A 28 -0.10 1.00 -4.49
C ALA A 28 0.28 0.60 -5.92
N PHE A 29 -0.14 -0.59 -6.32
CA PHE A 29 0.10 -1.15 -7.64
C PHE A 29 -1.24 -1.48 -8.31
N ASP A 30 -1.35 -1.16 -9.59
CA ASP A 30 -2.45 -1.62 -10.45
C ASP A 30 -2.14 -3.03 -10.93
N VAL A 31 -2.88 -4.00 -10.41
CA VAL A 31 -2.70 -5.43 -10.69
C VAL A 31 -3.83 -6.01 -11.53
N SER A 32 -4.74 -5.16 -12.02
CA SER A 32 -5.92 -5.56 -12.81
C SER A 32 -5.58 -6.24 -14.14
N GLU A 33 -4.37 -6.03 -14.67
CA GLU A 33 -3.88 -6.75 -15.86
C GLU A 33 -3.24 -8.10 -15.54
N GLN A 34 -2.84 -8.33 -14.30
CA GLN A 34 -2.16 -9.55 -13.85
C GLN A 34 -3.11 -10.51 -13.11
N LEU A 35 -4.13 -9.97 -12.43
CA LEU A 35 -5.09 -10.72 -11.65
C LEU A 35 -6.49 -10.54 -12.21
N ALA A 36 -7.26 -11.63 -12.27
CA ALA A 36 -8.60 -11.62 -12.86
C ALA A 36 -9.70 -11.05 -11.92
N ILE A 37 -9.40 -10.87 -10.64
CA ILE A 37 -10.37 -10.50 -9.60
C ILE A 37 -9.96 -9.21 -8.88
N THR A 38 -8.67 -9.07 -8.58
CA THR A 38 -8.13 -7.93 -7.83
C THR A 38 -7.61 -6.88 -8.77
N ASP A 39 -8.04 -5.65 -8.56
CA ASP A 39 -7.66 -4.50 -9.37
C ASP A 39 -6.42 -3.78 -8.80
N ALA A 40 -6.32 -3.69 -7.47
CA ALA A 40 -5.23 -2.96 -6.83
C ALA A 40 -4.61 -3.68 -5.63
N PHE A 41 -3.31 -3.48 -5.45
CA PHE A 41 -2.53 -4.03 -4.33
C PHE A 41 -1.85 -2.90 -3.55
N LEU A 42 -2.22 -2.71 -2.29
CA LEU A 42 -1.60 -1.74 -1.37
C LEU A 42 -0.57 -2.46 -0.49
N VAL A 43 0.63 -1.90 -0.40
CA VAL A 43 1.65 -2.31 0.57
C VAL A 43 1.90 -1.17 1.52
N ALA A 44 1.85 -1.43 2.81
CA ALA A 44 2.25 -0.50 3.87
C ALA A 44 3.21 -1.18 4.85
N SER A 45 4.11 -0.38 5.41
CA SER A 45 5.15 -0.88 6.31
C SER A 45 5.06 -0.20 7.67
N ALA A 46 5.55 -0.88 8.70
CA ALA A 46 5.51 -0.39 10.05
C ALA A 46 6.76 -0.81 10.83
N SER A 47 7.14 0.06 11.78
CA SER A 47 8.35 -0.09 12.59
C SER A 47 8.25 -1.14 13.70
N ASN A 48 7.03 -1.62 14.01
CA ASN A 48 6.78 -2.63 15.05
C ASN A 48 5.39 -3.28 14.91
N ASP A 49 5.23 -4.47 15.49
CA ASP A 49 4.01 -5.29 15.44
C ASP A 49 2.76 -4.57 16.00
N ARG A 50 2.93 -3.71 17.00
CA ARG A 50 1.82 -2.92 17.55
C ARG A 50 1.32 -1.92 16.51
N GLN A 51 2.23 -1.28 15.77
CA GLN A 51 1.88 -0.35 14.71
C GLN A 51 1.25 -1.06 13.52
N VAL A 52 1.73 -2.26 13.14
CA VAL A 52 1.07 -3.11 12.11
C VAL A 52 -0.41 -3.29 12.45
N ARG A 53 -0.72 -3.73 13.68
CA ARG A 53 -2.11 -3.91 14.13
C ARG A 53 -2.90 -2.61 14.13
N ALA A 54 -2.30 -1.51 14.60
CA ALA A 54 -2.96 -0.20 14.63
C ALA A 54 -3.30 0.33 13.23
N ILE A 55 -2.44 0.09 12.24
CA ILE A 55 -2.68 0.45 10.83
C ILE A 55 -3.83 -0.41 10.28
N VAL A 56 -3.77 -1.72 10.47
CA VAL A 56 -4.80 -2.67 10.02
C VAL A 56 -6.18 -2.28 10.56
N ASP A 57 -6.27 -2.09 11.88
CA ASP A 57 -7.54 -1.77 12.53
C ASP A 57 -8.09 -0.40 12.05
N ALA A 58 -7.20 0.57 11.78
CA ALA A 58 -7.59 1.87 11.25
C ALA A 58 -8.12 1.80 9.80
N ILE A 59 -7.47 0.98 8.97
CA ILE A 59 -7.91 0.72 7.59
C ILE A 59 -9.27 0.02 7.60
N GLU A 60 -9.42 -1.05 8.38
CA GLU A 60 -10.68 -1.78 8.51
C GLU A 60 -11.82 -0.85 8.98
N GLU A 61 -11.56 0.01 9.97
CA GLU A 61 -12.54 0.97 10.45
C GLU A 61 -12.93 1.97 9.37
N LYS A 62 -11.95 2.59 8.71
CA LYS A 62 -12.20 3.62 7.68
C LYS A 62 -12.99 3.06 6.50
N LEU A 63 -12.60 1.89 5.99
CA LEU A 63 -13.31 1.24 4.88
C LEU A 63 -14.72 0.81 5.28
N ARG A 64 -14.93 0.41 6.52
CA ARG A 64 -16.26 0.07 7.03
C ARG A 64 -17.15 1.31 7.16
N VAL A 65 -16.65 2.41 7.72
CA VAL A 65 -17.44 3.63 7.97
C VAL A 65 -17.77 4.36 6.68
N ASP A 66 -16.79 4.53 5.79
CA ASP A 66 -16.94 5.38 4.61
C ASP A 66 -17.58 4.64 3.42
N PHE A 67 -17.38 3.31 3.33
CA PHE A 67 -17.76 2.52 2.14
C PHE A 67 -18.65 1.30 2.43
N ASP A 68 -18.98 1.03 3.70
CA ASP A 68 -19.61 -0.21 4.18
C ASP A 68 -18.86 -1.48 3.71
N ALA A 69 -17.54 -1.36 3.49
CA ALA A 69 -16.71 -2.44 2.97
C ALA A 69 -16.17 -3.28 4.13
N LYS A 70 -16.33 -4.61 4.03
CA LYS A 70 -15.79 -5.57 5.00
C LYS A 70 -14.79 -6.48 4.29
N PRO A 71 -13.64 -6.79 4.92
CA PRO A 71 -12.70 -7.72 4.34
C PRO A 71 -13.37 -9.10 4.24
N VAL A 72 -13.30 -9.70 3.06
CA VAL A 72 -13.72 -11.08 2.83
C VAL A 72 -12.81 -12.04 3.59
N ARG A 73 -11.53 -11.68 3.68
CA ARG A 73 -10.53 -12.49 4.36
C ARG A 73 -9.50 -11.62 5.07
N ARG A 74 -9.07 -12.10 6.24
CA ARG A 74 -7.97 -11.55 7.03
C ARG A 74 -6.98 -12.65 7.38
N GLU A 75 -5.71 -12.47 7.02
CA GLU A 75 -4.62 -13.40 7.29
C GLU A 75 -3.48 -12.76 8.11
N GLY A 76 -2.61 -13.58 8.71
CA GLY A 76 -1.38 -13.12 9.39
C GLY A 76 -1.57 -12.46 10.77
N ALA A 77 -2.79 -12.08 11.15
CA ALA A 77 -3.08 -11.34 12.39
C ALA A 77 -2.59 -12.00 13.69
N ARG A 78 -2.46 -13.34 13.72
CA ARG A 78 -2.00 -14.10 14.90
C ARG A 78 -0.52 -13.88 15.19
N GLU A 79 0.30 -13.79 14.15
CA GLU A 79 1.74 -13.56 14.26
C GLU A 79 2.05 -12.07 14.38
N GLY A 80 1.19 -11.20 13.83
CA GLY A 80 1.24 -9.73 14.04
C GLY A 80 2.39 -9.01 13.31
N ARG A 81 3.29 -9.76 12.68
CA ARG A 81 4.38 -9.24 11.86
C ARG A 81 3.95 -8.84 10.45
N TRP A 82 2.90 -9.47 9.95
CA TRP A 82 2.26 -9.11 8.70
C TRP A 82 0.76 -9.42 8.80
N VAL A 83 -0.02 -8.64 8.07
CA VAL A 83 -1.47 -8.83 7.95
C VAL A 83 -1.88 -8.55 6.53
N LEU A 84 -2.68 -9.45 5.97
CA LEU A 84 -3.30 -9.29 4.67
C LEU A 84 -4.80 -9.12 4.84
N LEU A 85 -5.35 -8.06 4.27
CA LEU A 85 -6.78 -7.79 4.17
C LEU A 85 -7.20 -7.92 2.70
N ASP A 86 -8.17 -8.78 2.45
CA ASP A 86 -8.68 -9.05 1.12
C ASP A 86 -10.12 -8.53 1.00
N TYR A 87 -10.34 -7.59 0.08
CA TYR A 87 -11.65 -7.02 -0.26
C TYR A 87 -12.12 -7.47 -1.65
N LEU A 88 -11.50 -8.50 -2.23
CA LEU A 88 -11.64 -8.98 -3.62
C LEU A 88 -11.08 -7.99 -4.64
N GLU A 89 -11.67 -6.79 -4.71
CA GLU A 89 -11.29 -5.74 -5.65
C GLU A 89 -9.96 -5.07 -5.28
N ILE A 90 -9.66 -4.98 -3.99
CA ILE A 90 -8.36 -4.53 -3.48
C ILE A 90 -7.80 -5.51 -2.45
N VAL A 91 -6.48 -5.62 -2.44
CA VAL A 91 -5.75 -6.35 -1.39
C VAL A 91 -4.79 -5.40 -0.71
N ILE A 92 -4.79 -5.43 0.63
CA ILE A 92 -3.97 -4.57 1.46
C ILE A 92 -3.05 -5.43 2.30
N HIS A 93 -1.75 -5.21 2.14
CA HIS A 93 -0.70 -5.93 2.87
C HIS A 93 0.04 -4.96 3.78
N VAL A 94 -0.11 -5.14 5.10
CA VAL A 94 0.60 -4.37 6.11
C VAL A 94 1.65 -5.26 6.76
N GLN A 95 2.91 -4.84 6.78
CA GLN A 95 4.00 -5.67 7.30
C GLN A 95 5.04 -4.89 8.09
N HIS A 96 5.80 -5.61 8.90
CA HIS A 96 6.98 -5.08 9.56
C HIS A 96 8.09 -4.77 8.54
N ASP A 97 8.89 -3.73 8.78
CA ASP A 97 9.97 -3.33 7.87
C ASP A 97 11.01 -4.43 7.63
N GLU A 98 11.33 -5.21 8.67
CA GLU A 98 12.22 -6.38 8.57
C GLU A 98 11.68 -7.45 7.60
N GLU A 99 10.37 -7.71 7.63
CA GLU A 99 9.73 -8.69 6.75
C GLU A 99 9.70 -8.18 5.31
N ARG A 100 9.51 -6.86 5.13
CA ARG A 100 9.57 -6.21 3.81
C ARG A 100 10.92 -6.40 3.13
N ALA A 101 12.01 -6.22 3.88
CA ALA A 101 13.36 -6.41 3.37
C ALA A 101 13.61 -7.87 2.96
N PHE A 102 13.08 -8.82 3.73
CA PHE A 102 13.27 -10.25 3.49
C PHE A 102 12.45 -10.77 2.30
N TYR A 103 11.15 -10.47 2.25
CA TYR A 103 10.26 -10.99 1.21
C TYR A 103 10.26 -10.15 -0.07
N SER A 104 10.61 -8.86 0.01
CA SER A 104 10.67 -7.94 -1.13
C SER A 104 9.45 -8.05 -2.05
N LEU A 105 8.22 -8.06 -1.49
CA LEU A 105 6.97 -8.29 -2.23
C LEU A 105 6.79 -7.34 -3.43
N GLU A 106 7.36 -6.15 -3.35
CA GLU A 106 7.41 -5.17 -4.46
C GLU A 106 8.05 -5.73 -5.73
N ARG A 107 8.89 -6.76 -5.63
CA ARG A 107 9.48 -7.43 -6.80
C ARG A 107 8.44 -8.19 -7.62
N LEU A 108 7.37 -8.69 -6.98
CA LEU A 108 6.29 -9.39 -7.67
C LEU A 108 5.47 -8.42 -8.54
N TRP A 109 5.37 -7.16 -8.11
CA TRP A 109 4.57 -6.12 -8.75
C TRP A 109 5.40 -5.07 -9.47
N ARG A 110 6.70 -5.32 -9.69
CA ARG A 110 7.61 -4.34 -10.29
C ARG A 110 7.18 -3.91 -11.69
N ASP A 111 6.57 -4.82 -12.44
CA ASP A 111 6.10 -4.59 -13.80
C ASP A 111 4.67 -4.00 -13.84
N CYS A 112 4.06 -3.78 -12.68
CA CYS A 112 2.72 -3.20 -12.57
C CYS A 112 2.80 -1.67 -12.45
N PRO A 113 1.86 -0.93 -13.07
CA PRO A 113 1.77 0.52 -12.88
C PRO A 113 1.58 0.89 -11.41
N VAL A 114 2.25 1.96 -10.96
CA VAL A 114 2.04 2.50 -9.61
C VAL A 114 0.81 3.41 -9.62
N ILE A 115 -0.13 3.17 -8.71
CA ILE A 115 -1.30 4.03 -8.54
C ILE A 115 -0.88 5.22 -7.65
N PRO A 116 -1.06 6.48 -8.11
CA PRO A 116 -0.73 7.64 -7.31
C PRO A 116 -1.65 7.72 -6.09
N LEU A 117 -1.06 7.68 -4.90
CA LEU A 117 -1.77 7.83 -3.64
C LEU A 117 -1.69 9.29 -3.15
N PRO A 118 -2.70 9.76 -2.39
CA PRO A 118 -2.57 11.04 -1.70
C PRO A 118 -1.35 11.01 -0.78
N SER A 119 -0.38 11.88 -1.06
CA SER A 119 0.84 11.98 -0.25
C SER A 119 0.52 12.59 1.12
N PRO A 120 1.12 12.10 2.21
CA PRO A 120 1.03 12.78 3.50
C PRO A 120 1.88 14.06 3.40
N VAL A 121 1.26 15.19 3.10
CA VAL A 121 1.94 16.50 3.19
C VAL A 121 1.75 17.02 4.63
N PRO A 122 2.81 17.44 5.37
CA PRO A 122 4.13 17.89 4.91
C PRO A 122 5.35 17.18 5.55
N GLY A 123 6.29 16.80 4.67
CA GLY A 123 7.65 16.36 5.01
C GLY A 123 8.37 15.71 3.83
N ALA A 124 8.12 16.21 2.61
CA ALA A 124 8.57 15.56 1.39
C ALA A 124 10.10 15.64 1.23
N ALA A 125 10.76 14.49 1.29
CA ALA A 125 11.95 14.23 0.50
C ALA A 125 11.70 12.93 -0.27
N VAL A 126 11.35 13.07 -1.55
CA VAL A 126 11.51 12.01 -2.54
C VAL A 126 12.95 12.16 -3.05
N PRO A 127 13.92 11.30 -2.68
CA PRO A 127 15.26 11.44 -3.20
C PRO A 127 15.32 10.85 -4.61
N GLY A 128 15.52 11.73 -5.59
CA GLY A 128 16.47 11.49 -6.68
C GLY A 128 15.99 10.67 -7.88
N SER A 129 15.17 11.25 -8.74
CA SER A 129 15.30 11.03 -10.18
C SER A 129 16.11 12.18 -10.76
N GLY A 130 17.43 12.01 -10.83
CA GLY A 130 18.31 12.98 -11.45
C GLY A 130 19.74 12.49 -11.54
N LEU A 131 20.06 11.81 -12.63
CA LEU A 131 21.38 11.76 -13.29
C LEU A 131 21.17 11.19 -14.72
N PRO A 132 22.02 11.49 -15.71
CA PRO A 132 23.17 12.39 -15.70
C PRO A 132 23.14 13.45 -16.82
N GLY A 133 23.70 14.62 -16.55
CA GLY A 133 24.01 15.63 -17.58
C GLY A 133 25.46 16.06 -17.45
N SER A 134 26.39 15.19 -17.85
CA SER A 134 27.78 15.59 -18.12
C SER A 134 27.88 15.99 -19.58
N ALA A 135 27.96 17.29 -19.84
CA ALA A 135 28.32 17.85 -21.14
C ALA A 135 29.03 19.20 -20.92
N SER A 136 30.37 19.13 -21.05
CA SER A 136 31.28 20.03 -21.77
C SER A 136 31.26 21.56 -21.59
N ALA A 137 32.50 22.06 -21.43
CA ALA A 137 33.07 23.36 -21.87
C ALA A 137 32.54 24.61 -21.15
N GLU A 138 33.37 25.58 -20.73
CA GLU A 138 34.67 26.07 -21.22
C GLU A 138 35.66 26.38 -20.07
#